data_AF-A0A9X1T066-F1
#
_entry.id   AF-A0A9X1T066-F1
#
_cell.length_a   1.000
_cell.length_b   1.000
_cell.length_c   1.000
_cell.angle_alpha   90.00
_cell.angle_beta   90.00
_cell.angle_gamma   90.00
#
_symmetry.space_group_name_H-M   'P 1'
#
loop_
_entity.id
_entity.type
_entity.pdbx_description
1 polymer ?
#
loop_
_entity_poly.entity_id
_entity_poly.type
_entity_poly.pdbx_seq_one_letter_code
_entity_poly.pdbx_strand_id
1 'polypeptide(L)'
;MVAALRSSMAGRPTVVPEPGRLVWSWFIELSSTRTYHPAGPNAVSFAEIEAWARLSGWTLQAHHIRLLRALDAAWLDVAYASRGDGKTKPKKPSGALSADAFDAVFG
;
A
#
# COMPACT_ATOMS: atom_id res chain seq x y z
N MET A 1 -14.83 2.60 -2.83
CA MET A 1 -13.53 2.20 -3.44
C MET A 1 -12.74 1.24 -2.56
N VAL A 2 -12.24 1.63 -1.38
CA VAL A 2 -11.48 0.72 -0.49
C VAL A 2 -12.26 -0.54 -0.10
N ALA A 3 -13.54 -0.41 0.28
CA ALA A 3 -14.39 -1.57 0.59
C ALA A 3 -14.54 -2.52 -0.62
N ALA A 4 -14.71 -1.96 -1.83
CA ALA A 4 -14.78 -2.72 -3.07
C ALA A 4 -13.47 -3.48 -3.35
N LEU A 5 -12.32 -2.87 -3.06
CA LEU A 5 -11.01 -3.53 -3.15
C LEU A 5 -10.88 -4.69 -2.19
N ARG A 6 -11.24 -4.50 -0.91
CA ARG A 6 -11.19 -5.58 0.09
C ARG A 6 -12.11 -6.75 -0.29
N SER A 7 -13.33 -6.47 -0.78
CA SER A 7 -14.23 -7.51 -1.31
C SER A 7 -13.61 -8.27 -2.49
N SER A 8 -13.00 -7.55 -3.43
CA SER A 8 -12.31 -8.14 -4.58
C SER A 8 -11.19 -9.08 -4.15
N MET A 9 -10.36 -8.66 -3.18
CA MET A 9 -9.24 -9.46 -2.67
C MET A 9 -9.72 -10.68 -1.89
N ALA A 10 -10.92 -10.63 -1.31
CA ALA A 10 -11.56 -11.77 -0.65
C ALA A 10 -12.27 -12.72 -1.64
N GLY A 11 -12.11 -12.52 -2.96
CA GLY A 11 -12.76 -13.32 -4.00
C GLY A 11 -14.27 -13.12 -4.10
N ARG A 12 -14.81 -12.05 -3.49
CA ARG A 12 -16.24 -11.76 -3.52
C ARG A 12 -16.58 -10.89 -4.73
N PRO A 13 -17.78 -11.04 -5.32
CA PRO A 13 -18.27 -10.11 -6.32
C PRO A 13 -18.17 -8.67 -5.81
N THR A 14 -17.54 -7.79 -6.59
CA THR A 14 -17.34 -6.40 -6.22
C THR A 14 -17.96 -5.50 -7.29
N VAL A 15 -18.73 -4.51 -6.82
CA VAL A 15 -19.22 -3.44 -7.68
C VAL A 15 -18.36 -2.23 -7.40
N VAL A 16 -17.50 -1.90 -8.37
CA VAL A 16 -16.75 -0.64 -8.33
C VAL A 16 -17.73 0.48 -8.67
N PRO A 17 -17.88 1.51 -7.81
CA PRO A 17 -18.71 2.67 -8.12
C PRO A 17 -18.30 3.31 -9.46
N GLU A 18 -19.27 3.67 -10.30
CA GLU A 18 -19.01 4.21 -11.65
C GLU A 18 -18.00 5.37 -11.65
N PRO A 19 -18.10 6.38 -10.75
CA PRO A 19 -17.15 7.49 -10.73
C PRO A 19 -15.71 7.06 -10.39
N GLY A 20 -15.52 5.89 -9.79
CA GLY A 20 -14.22 5.36 -9.37
C GLY A 20 -13.63 4.34 -10.34
N ARG A 21 -14.32 3.96 -11.42
CA ARG A 21 -13.90 2.91 -12.34
C ARG A 21 -12.56 3.21 -13.01
N LEU A 22 -12.34 4.47 -13.39
CA LEU A 22 -11.09 4.90 -14.02
C LEU A 22 -9.90 4.85 -13.04
N VAL A 23 -10.09 5.32 -11.81
CA VAL A 23 -9.04 5.24 -10.78
C VAL A 23 -8.76 3.79 -10.38
N TRP A 24 -9.77 2.93 -10.43
CA TRP A 24 -9.59 1.49 -10.24
C TRP A 24 -8.68 0.89 -11.32
N SER A 25 -8.93 1.16 -12.60
CA SER A 25 -8.06 0.64 -13.67
C SER A 25 -6.62 1.12 -13.52
N TRP A 26 -6.42 2.39 -13.16
CA TRP A 26 -5.09 2.94 -12.87
C TRP A 26 -4.40 2.21 -11.72
N PHE A 27 -5.13 1.92 -10.65
CA PHE A 27 -4.59 1.17 -9.50
C PHE A 27 -4.19 -0.26 -9.88
N ILE A 28 -4.99 -0.95 -10.71
CA ILE A 28 -4.66 -2.31 -11.18
C ILE A 28 -3.39 -2.29 -12.03
N GLU A 29 -3.26 -1.33 -12.94
CA GLU A 29 -2.08 -1.16 -13.79
C GLU A 29 -0.82 -0.90 -12.95
N LEU A 30 -0.86 0.10 -12.06
CA LEU A 30 0.23 0.40 -11.12
C LEU A 30 0.58 -0.79 -10.20
N SER A 31 -0.43 -1.52 -9.71
CA SER A 31 -0.20 -2.67 -8.84
C SER A 31 0.42 -3.86 -9.57
N SER A 32 0.24 -3.96 -10.89
CA SER A 32 0.85 -5.01 -11.71
C SER A 32 2.37 -4.86 -11.85
N THR A 33 2.90 -3.64 -11.71
CA THR A 33 4.34 -3.35 -11.80
C THR A 33 5.02 -3.30 -10.43
N ARG A 34 4.32 -3.70 -9.37
CA ARG A 34 4.77 -3.57 -7.99
C ARG A 34 6.06 -4.34 -7.74
N THR A 35 7.01 -3.69 -7.10
CA THR A 35 8.26 -4.30 -6.65
C THR A 35 8.08 -5.05 -5.33
N TYR A 36 8.95 -6.03 -5.07
CA TYR A 36 8.93 -6.85 -3.86
C TYR A 36 10.31 -6.88 -3.22
N HIS A 37 10.36 -6.81 -1.90
CA HIS A 37 11.54 -7.11 -1.09
C HIS A 37 11.35 -8.43 -0.32
N PRO A 38 12.38 -9.00 0.33
CA PRO A 38 12.25 -10.29 1.04
C PRO A 38 11.12 -10.35 2.07
N ALA A 39 10.84 -9.26 2.78
CA ALA A 39 9.73 -9.17 3.73
C ALA A 39 8.35 -8.91 3.08
N GLY A 40 8.27 -8.69 1.76
CA GLY A 40 7.04 -8.56 1.00
C GLY A 40 6.88 -7.38 0.02
N PRO A 41 5.64 -7.11 -0.41
CA PRO A 41 5.37 -6.13 -1.46
C PRO A 41 5.70 -4.71 -1.01
N ASN A 42 6.31 -3.92 -1.90
CA ASN A 42 6.51 -2.50 -1.65
C ASN A 42 5.24 -1.71 -1.94
N ALA A 43 5.07 -0.58 -1.24
CA ALA A 43 4.03 0.39 -1.57
C ALA A 43 4.29 1.04 -2.93
N VAL A 44 3.23 1.42 -3.64
CA VAL A 44 3.38 2.24 -4.85
C VAL A 44 3.80 3.65 -4.41
N SER A 45 4.98 4.06 -4.83
CA SER A 45 5.58 5.35 -4.50
C SER A 45 5.00 6.49 -5.31
N PHE A 46 5.18 7.73 -4.84
CA PHE A 46 4.80 8.91 -5.61
C PHE A 46 5.58 9.01 -6.92
N ALA A 47 6.86 8.61 -6.92
CA ALA A 47 7.69 8.60 -8.12
C ALA A 47 7.15 7.62 -9.18
N GLU A 48 6.68 6.43 -8.76
CA GLU A 48 6.02 5.48 -9.68
C GLU A 48 4.71 6.04 -10.22
N ILE A 49 3.88 6.67 -9.38
CA ILE A 49 2.63 7.30 -9.81
C ILE A 49 2.90 8.43 -10.81
N GLU A 50 3.88 9.28 -10.54
CA GLU A 50 4.26 10.40 -11.42
C GLU A 50 4.83 9.89 -12.75
N ALA A 51 5.75 8.92 -12.71
CA ALA A 51 6.34 8.33 -13.90
C ALA A 51 5.29 7.65 -14.77
N TRP A 52 4.41 6.86 -14.17
CA TRP A 52 3.29 6.21 -14.84
C TRP A 52 2.33 7.24 -15.44
N ALA A 53 1.91 8.25 -14.69
CA ALA A 53 1.01 9.29 -15.19
C ALA A 53 1.59 10.00 -16.42
N ARG A 54 2.89 10.33 -16.38
CA ARG A 54 3.60 10.95 -17.49
C ARG A 54 3.70 10.03 -18.71
N LEU A 55 4.04 8.76 -18.52
CA LEU A 55 4.19 7.79 -19.62
C LEU A 55 2.85 7.40 -20.25
N SER A 56 1.80 7.29 -19.46
CA SER A 56 0.46 6.92 -19.90
C SER A 56 -0.39 8.11 -20.34
N GLY A 57 0.13 9.34 -20.26
CA GLY A 57 -0.54 10.57 -20.70
C GLY A 57 -1.66 11.06 -19.79
N TRP A 58 -1.69 10.64 -18.53
CA TRP A 58 -2.70 11.05 -17.55
C TRP A 58 -2.32 12.33 -16.81
N THR A 59 -3.25 13.28 -16.73
CA THR A 59 -3.13 14.42 -15.80
C THR A 59 -3.85 14.11 -14.49
N LEU A 60 -3.08 13.75 -13.47
CA LEU A 60 -3.65 13.40 -12.15
C LEU A 60 -3.90 14.63 -11.29
N GLN A 61 -5.09 14.69 -10.68
CA GLN A 61 -5.40 15.66 -9.63
C GLN A 61 -5.06 15.09 -8.26
N ALA A 62 -4.89 15.97 -7.26
CA ALA A 62 -4.54 15.58 -5.89
C ALA A 62 -5.52 14.56 -5.28
N HIS A 63 -6.79 14.58 -5.67
CA HIS A 63 -7.78 13.62 -5.18
C HIS A 63 -7.62 12.22 -5.82
N HIS A 64 -7.15 12.13 -7.08
CA HIS A 64 -6.78 10.85 -7.70
C HIS A 64 -5.61 10.20 -6.95
N ILE A 65 -4.59 10.99 -6.63
CA ILE A 65 -3.40 10.51 -5.91
C ILE A 65 -3.79 10.01 -4.52
N ARG A 66 -4.62 10.76 -3.79
CA ARG A 66 -5.16 10.34 -2.48
C ARG A 66 -5.93 9.02 -2.58
N LEU A 67 -6.73 8.84 -3.63
CA LEU A 67 -7.50 7.61 -3.83
C LEU A 67 -6.61 6.41 -4.18
N LEU A 68 -5.62 6.59 -5.07
CA LEU A 68 -4.61 5.56 -5.38
C LEU A 68 -3.85 5.13 -4.12
N ARG A 69 -3.42 6.09 -3.30
CA ARG A 69 -2.75 5.85 -2.02
C ARG A 69 -3.62 5.08 -1.03
N ALA A 70 -4.92 5.38 -0.98
CA ALA A 70 -5.86 4.70 -0.09
C ALA A 70 -6.14 3.25 -0.53
N LEU A 71 -6.25 3.02 -1.85
CA LEU A 71 -6.34 1.68 -2.42
C LEU A 71 -5.07 0.87 -2.14
N ASP A 72 -3.90 1.47 -2.34
CA ASP A 72 -2.59 0.85 -2.10
C ASP A 72 -2.41 0.42 -0.64
N ALA A 73 -2.71 1.30 0.31
CA ALA A 73 -2.65 0.97 1.74
C ALA A 73 -3.57 -0.20 2.09
N ALA A 74 -4.82 -0.19 1.60
CA ALA A 74 -5.76 -1.28 1.86
C ALA A 74 -5.33 -2.61 1.23
N TRP A 75 -4.69 -2.56 0.06
CA TRP A 75 -4.14 -3.74 -0.58
C TRP A 75 -2.97 -4.32 0.22
N LEU A 76 -2.04 -3.48 0.65
CA LEU A 76 -0.89 -3.89 1.47
C LEU A 76 -1.34 -4.51 2.79
N ASP A 77 -2.33 -3.92 3.47
CA ASP A 77 -2.88 -4.49 4.70
C ASP A 77 -3.30 -5.95 4.52
N VAL A 78 -4.01 -6.25 3.42
CA VAL A 78 -4.47 -7.60 3.13
C VAL A 78 -3.33 -8.50 2.70
N ALA A 79 -2.39 -8.00 1.88
CA ALA A 79 -1.24 -8.75 1.39
C ALA A 79 -0.26 -9.14 2.51
N TYR A 80 -0.08 -8.28 3.51
CA TYR A 80 0.72 -8.60 4.70
C TYR A 80 -0.04 -9.49 5.68
N ALA A 81 -1.36 -9.32 5.82
CA ALA A 81 -2.18 -10.18 6.67
C ALA A 81 -2.23 -11.64 6.17
N SER A 82 -2.31 -11.85 4.85
CA SER A 82 -2.35 -13.19 4.25
C SER A 82 -1.03 -13.96 4.35
N ARG A 83 0.09 -13.29 4.64
CA ARG A 83 1.40 -13.92 4.91
C ARG A 83 1.60 -14.34 6.36
N GLY A 84 0.65 -14.03 7.23
CA GLY A 84 0.71 -14.32 8.67
C GLY A 84 0.50 -15.79 9.03
N ASP A 85 1.32 -16.71 8.52
CA ASP A 85 1.57 -18.06 9.07
C ASP A 85 3.07 -18.42 9.07
N GLY A 86 3.94 -17.40 9.12
CA GLY A 86 5.41 -17.56 9.13
C GLY A 86 6.12 -16.66 10.14
N LYS A 87 5.65 -16.63 11.39
CA LYS A 87 6.27 -16.07 12.62
C LYS A 87 6.78 -14.61 12.63
N THR A 88 6.32 -13.92 13.67
CA THR A 88 6.84 -12.66 14.27
C THR A 88 6.22 -11.38 13.74
N LYS A 89 5.06 -11.01 14.30
CA LYS A 89 4.67 -9.60 14.42
C LYS A 89 5.84 -8.85 15.05
N PRO A 90 6.39 -7.77 14.46
CA PRO A 90 7.40 -6.98 15.15
C PRO A 90 6.75 -6.50 16.45
N LYS A 91 7.32 -6.96 17.58
CA LYS A 91 6.93 -6.50 18.91
C LYS A 91 7.11 -4.99 18.86
N LYS A 92 6.00 -4.24 18.94
CA LYS A 92 6.06 -2.78 19.16
C LYS A 92 7.08 -2.58 20.28
N PRO A 93 8.17 -1.84 20.10
CA PRO A 93 9.14 -1.66 21.18
C PRO A 93 8.39 -1.01 22.34
N SER A 94 8.10 -1.81 23.36
CA SER A 94 7.33 -1.40 24.53
C SER A 94 8.25 -0.91 25.64
N GLY A 95 9.43 -0.40 25.28
CA GLY A 95 10.32 0.29 26.19
C GLY A 95 10.24 1.77 25.89
N ALA A 96 9.95 2.58 26.92
CA ALA A 96 10.29 3.99 26.85
C ALA A 96 11.78 4.08 26.52
N LEU A 97 12.13 4.83 25.47
CA LEU A 97 13.52 5.17 25.17
C LEU A 97 14.06 5.96 26.37
N SER A 98 14.77 5.31 27.29
CA SER A 98 15.48 6.00 28.37
C SER A 98 16.82 6.50 27.86
N ALA A 99 17.28 7.63 28.39
CA ALA A 99 18.59 8.19 28.07
C ALA A 99 19.72 7.18 28.34
N ASP A 100 19.62 6.43 29.43
CA ASP A 100 20.59 5.39 29.79
C ASP A 100 20.71 4.28 28.74
N ALA A 101 19.62 3.96 28.04
CA ALA A 101 19.63 2.95 26.98
C ALA A 101 20.28 3.47 25.68
N PHE A 102 20.31 4.79 25.48
CA PHE A 102 21.00 5.42 24.35
C PHE A 102 22.51 5.50 24.62
N ASP A 103 22.91 5.95 25.81
CA ASP A 103 24.33 6.09 26.16
C ASP A 103 25.06 4.74 26.20
N ALA A 104 24.39 3.66 26.60
CA ALA A 104 24.99 2.32 26.58
C ALA A 104 25.28 1.77 25.16
N VAL A 105 24.65 2.32 24.12
CA VAL A 105 24.83 1.87 22.73
C VAL A 105 25.83 2.76 21.97
N PHE A 106 25.95 4.02 22.36
CA PHE A 106 26.72 5.03 21.61
C PHE A 106 27.86 5.68 22.40
N GLY A 107 28.03 5.33 23.69
CA GLY A 107 29.14 5.76 24.54
C GLY A 107 30.40 4.91 24.41
#